data_AF-A0A7C2QKN3-F1
#
_entry.id   AF-A0A7C2QKN3-F1
#
_cell.length_a   1.000
_cell.length_b   1.000
_cell.length_c   1.000
_cell.angle_alpha   90.00
_cell.angle_beta   90.00
_cell.angle_gamma   90.00
#
_symmetry.space_group_name_H-M   'P 1'
#
loop_
_entity.id
_entity.type
_entity.pdbx_description
1 polymer ?
#
loop_
_entity_poly.entity_id
_entity_poly.type
_entity_poly.pdbx_seq_one_letter_code
_entity_poly.pdbx_strand_id
1 'polypeptide(L)'
;MGYKFFKDILGYEETLFKERRVFDLDYIPEAFIHRDAQMQSIALCLIPALKGGRAMNALIVGPSATGKTTALKFRFKEIEEESRDVVCVHINCQITYTKFGVFSQIYRKLLGHTPPETGVPFSKIYEAIFRRLIRDGKSLVVALDDMNYLFYGRLGNEILYDILRAHESFPEA
;
A
#
# COMPACT_ATOMS: atom_id res chain seq x y z
N MET A 1 12.64 27.05 -33.33
CA MET A 1 11.38 27.82 -33.30
C MET A 1 10.23 27.15 -32.52
N GLY A 2 10.45 26.06 -31.77
CA GLY A 2 9.35 25.34 -31.05
C GLY A 2 9.32 25.50 -29.53
N TYR A 3 10.44 25.86 -28.88
CA TYR A 3 10.54 25.89 -27.42
C TYR A 3 9.96 27.16 -26.76
N LYS A 4 9.84 28.26 -27.52
CA LYS A 4 9.34 29.55 -27.02
C LYS A 4 7.80 29.59 -26.94
N PHE A 5 7.13 29.04 -27.95
CA PHE A 5 5.67 28.99 -28.05
C PHE A 5 5.00 28.24 -26.89
N PHE A 6 5.57 27.11 -26.44
CA PHE A 6 5.02 26.37 -25.30
C PHE A 6 5.23 27.10 -23.97
N LYS A 7 6.34 27.83 -23.78
CA LYS A 7 6.55 28.66 -22.60
C LYS A 7 5.58 29.85 -22.54
N ASP A 8 5.31 30.46 -23.70
CA ASP A 8 4.38 31.59 -23.82
C ASP A 8 2.92 31.15 -23.59
N ILE A 9 2.53 29.93 -24.00
CA ILE A 9 1.20 29.35 -23.72
C ILE A 9 1.04 28.93 -22.26
N LEU A 10 2.11 28.45 -21.63
CA LEU A 10 2.05 27.85 -20.29
C LEU A 10 2.13 28.87 -19.14
N GLY A 11 2.23 30.18 -19.41
CA GLY A 11 2.20 31.21 -18.36
C GLY A 11 3.16 30.93 -17.20
N TYR A 12 4.31 30.32 -17.51
CA TYR A 12 5.12 29.59 -16.53
C TYR A 12 5.82 30.49 -15.50
N GLU A 13 5.73 31.82 -15.67
CA GLU A 13 6.34 32.80 -14.77
C GLU A 13 5.33 33.57 -13.90
N GLU A 14 4.01 33.36 -14.06
CA GLU A 14 2.97 33.98 -13.24
C GLU A 14 2.12 32.92 -12.50
N THR A 15 2.75 32.15 -11.62
CA THR A 15 2.02 31.22 -10.76
C THR A 15 2.21 31.59 -9.30
N LEU A 16 1.10 31.83 -8.60
CA LEU A 16 1.05 32.05 -7.15
C LEU A 16 1.69 30.89 -6.35
N PHE A 17 1.69 29.70 -6.94
CA PHE A 17 2.13 28.47 -6.29
C PHE A 17 3.59 28.17 -6.64
N LYS A 18 4.43 28.05 -5.60
CA LYS A 18 5.81 27.56 -5.73
C LYS A 18 5.87 26.09 -6.14
N GLU A 19 4.97 25.27 -5.59
CA GLU A 19 4.83 23.87 -5.93
C GLU A 19 3.35 23.49 -5.91
N ARG A 20 2.75 23.23 -7.08
CA ARG A 20 1.33 22.86 -7.18
C ARG A 20 1.03 21.45 -6.68
N ARG A 21 2.04 20.57 -6.72
CA ARG A 21 1.93 19.16 -6.34
C ARG A 21 1.50 18.96 -4.89
N VAL A 22 1.77 19.92 -4.00
CA VAL A 22 1.34 19.84 -2.59
C VAL A 22 -0.19 19.80 -2.41
N PHE A 23 -0.94 20.17 -3.46
CA PHE A 23 -2.41 20.11 -3.48
C PHE A 23 -2.96 18.82 -4.12
N ASP A 24 -2.09 17.96 -4.65
CA ASP A 24 -2.52 16.69 -5.23
C ASP A 24 -3.05 15.75 -4.14
N LEU A 25 -4.10 14.98 -4.43
CA LEU A 25 -4.76 14.10 -3.46
C LEU A 25 -3.87 12.96 -2.96
N ASP A 26 -2.84 12.59 -3.72
CA ASP A 26 -1.86 11.57 -3.38
C ASP A 26 -0.56 12.13 -2.81
N TYR A 27 -0.47 13.46 -2.62
CA TYR A 27 0.67 14.09 -1.97
C TYR A 27 0.81 13.60 -0.52
N ILE A 28 2.01 13.13 -0.19
CA ILE A 28 2.39 12.77 1.17
C ILE A 28 3.29 13.90 1.68
N PRO A 29 2.90 14.62 2.75
CA PRO A 29 3.71 15.71 3.28
C PRO A 29 5.03 15.19 3.87
N GLU A 30 5.99 16.09 4.10
CA GLU A 30 7.25 15.77 4.80
C GLU A 30 7.05 15.58 6.30
N ALA A 31 6.09 16.30 6.89
CA ALA A 31 5.71 16.17 8.29
C ALA A 31 4.19 16.04 8.42
N PHE A 32 3.73 15.08 9.22
CA PHE A 32 2.31 14.84 9.47
C PHE A 32 1.91 15.35 10.85
N ILE A 33 1.59 16.64 10.93
CA ILE A 33 1.31 17.36 12.18
C ILE A 33 -0.05 17.02 12.79
N HIS A 34 -0.18 17.21 14.11
CA HIS A 34 -1.41 17.02 14.91
C HIS A 34 -1.97 15.58 14.94
N ARG A 35 -1.12 14.60 14.61
CA ARG A 35 -1.49 13.18 14.50
C ARG A 35 -0.52 12.27 15.23
N ASP A 36 0.34 12.81 16.08
CA ASP A 36 1.47 12.10 16.72
C ASP A 36 1.03 10.80 17.41
N ALA A 37 -0.07 10.83 18.17
CA ALA A 37 -0.60 9.64 18.84
C ALA A 37 -1.04 8.54 17.85
N GLN A 38 -1.68 8.91 16.73
CA GLN A 38 -2.09 7.95 15.70
C GLN A 38 -0.87 7.40 14.96
N MET A 39 0.10 8.26 14.63
CA MET A 39 1.34 7.87 13.96
C MET A 39 2.17 6.91 14.83
N GLN A 40 2.23 7.17 16.14
CA GLN A 40 2.88 6.28 17.11
C GLN A 40 2.14 4.94 17.21
N SER A 41 0.81 4.95 17.24
CA SER A 41 0.01 3.71 17.29
C SER A 41 0.24 2.83 16.06
N ILE A 42 0.25 3.41 14.85
CA ILE A 42 0.54 2.69 13.62
C ILE A 42 1.99 2.15 13.65
N ALA A 43 2.95 2.96 14.10
CA ALA A 43 4.34 2.51 14.21
C ALA A 43 4.49 1.31 15.16
N LEU A 44 3.85 1.34 16.32
CA LEU A 44 3.87 0.22 17.29
C LEU A 44 3.36 -1.08 16.66
N CYS A 45 2.35 -1.02 15.80
CA CYS A 45 1.86 -2.20 15.07
C CYS A 45 2.88 -2.77 14.08
N LEU A 46 3.75 -1.92 13.51
CA LEU A 46 4.67 -2.29 12.44
C LEU A 46 6.09 -2.63 12.91
N ILE A 47 6.51 -2.15 14.09
CA ILE A 47 7.83 -2.44 14.70
C ILE A 47 8.18 -3.94 14.71
N PRO A 48 7.26 -4.87 15.03
CA PRO A 48 7.58 -6.29 14.99
C PRO A 48 8.10 -6.77 13.62
N ALA A 49 7.53 -6.27 12.51
CA ALA A 49 7.98 -6.62 11.16
C ALA A 49 9.39 -6.12 10.85
N LEU A 50 9.75 -4.92 11.33
CA LEU A 50 11.12 -4.40 11.22
C LEU A 50 12.15 -5.25 11.97
N LYS A 51 11.72 -6.07 12.92
CA LYS A 51 12.57 -6.98 13.70
C LYS A 51 12.51 -8.43 13.21
N GLY A 52 11.96 -8.67 12.02
CA GLY A 52 11.78 -10.02 11.46
C GLY A 52 10.66 -10.83 12.14
N GLY A 53 9.84 -10.19 12.98
CA GLY A 53 8.65 -10.78 13.57
C GLY A 53 7.39 -10.46 12.78
N ARG A 54 6.23 -10.90 13.28
CA ARG A 54 4.94 -10.64 12.65
C ARG A 54 4.37 -9.29 13.11
N ALA A 55 4.06 -8.39 12.17
CA ALA A 55 3.34 -7.15 12.47
C ALA A 55 1.99 -7.43 13.16
N MET A 56 1.56 -6.51 14.02
CA MET A 56 0.23 -6.58 14.63
C MET A 56 -0.81 -6.10 13.63
N ASN A 57 -1.92 -6.85 13.54
CA ASN A 57 -3.07 -6.41 12.75
C ASN A 57 -3.74 -5.23 13.45
N ALA A 58 -4.12 -4.21 12.67
CA ALA A 58 -4.81 -3.03 13.17
C ALA A 58 -6.00 -2.69 12.29
N LEU A 59 -7.06 -2.18 12.92
CA LEU A 59 -8.21 -1.58 12.24
C LEU A 59 -8.21 -0.08 12.48
N ILE A 60 -8.04 0.71 11.43
CA ILE A 60 -8.01 2.17 11.50
C ILE A 60 -9.39 2.70 11.13
N VAL A 61 -10.09 3.28 12.11
CA VAL A 61 -11.44 3.83 11.93
C VAL A 61 -11.46 5.34 12.15
N GLY A 62 -12.39 6.01 11.46
CA GLY A 62 -12.64 7.43 11.65
C GLY A 62 -13.35 8.06 10.45
N PRO A 63 -13.87 9.28 10.57
CA PRO A 63 -14.60 9.96 9.50
C PRO A 63 -13.77 10.11 8.21
N SER A 64 -14.44 10.22 7.07
CA SER A 64 -13.79 10.50 5.78
C SER A 64 -13.01 11.82 5.83
N ALA A 65 -11.99 11.97 4.99
CA ALA A 65 -11.15 13.17 4.91
C ALA A 65 -10.42 13.57 6.21
N THR A 66 -10.23 12.65 7.16
CA THR A 66 -9.47 12.88 8.40
C THR A 66 -7.99 12.52 8.30
N GLY A 67 -7.50 12.15 7.11
CA GLY A 67 -6.09 11.84 6.86
C GLY A 67 -5.66 10.42 7.24
N LYS A 68 -6.59 9.46 7.39
CA LYS A 68 -6.28 8.04 7.66
C LYS A 68 -5.36 7.43 6.61
N THR A 69 -5.72 7.56 5.34
CA THR A 69 -4.93 7.09 4.20
C THR A 69 -3.56 7.75 4.14
N THR A 70 -3.49 9.07 4.39
CA THR A 70 -2.23 9.81 4.41
C THR A 70 -1.33 9.34 5.54
N ALA A 71 -1.85 9.15 6.76
CA ALA A 71 -1.11 8.66 7.91
C ALA A 71 -0.48 7.28 7.64
N LEU A 72 -1.27 6.37 7.07
CA LEU A 72 -0.82 5.04 6.68
C LEU A 72 0.28 5.10 5.62
N LYS A 73 0.05 5.84 4.52
CA LYS A 73 1.04 6.00 3.43
C LYS A 73 2.33 6.63 3.93
N PHE A 74 2.24 7.61 4.84
CA PHE A 74 3.40 8.24 5.46
C PHE A 74 4.23 7.22 6.25
N ARG A 75 3.62 6.40 7.12
CA ARG A 75 4.31 5.33 7.85
C ARG A 75 4.88 4.25 6.95
N PHE A 76 4.17 3.87 5.89
CA PHE A 76 4.66 2.90 4.91
C PHE A 76 5.91 3.43 4.20
N LYS A 77 5.91 4.70 3.80
CA LYS A 77 7.07 5.35 3.20
C LYS A 77 8.28 5.30 4.13
N GLU A 78 8.13 5.72 5.38
CA GLU A 78 9.24 5.69 6.35
C GLU A 78 9.77 4.28 6.59
N ILE A 79 8.89 3.28 6.70
CA ILE A 79 9.32 1.89 6.91
C ILE A 79 10.12 1.36 5.72
N GLU A 80 9.68 1.65 4.49
CA GLU A 80 10.39 1.22 3.29
C GLU A 80 11.71 1.99 3.06
N GLU A 81 11.83 3.20 3.63
CA GLU A 81 13.08 3.97 3.66
C GLU A 81 14.08 3.40 4.68
N GLU A 82 13.59 2.95 5.84
CA GLU A 82 14.41 2.41 6.94
C GLU A 82 14.77 0.92 6.77
N SER A 83 13.94 0.13 6.09
CA SER A 83 14.15 -1.30 5.92
C SER A 83 13.76 -1.80 4.54
N ARG A 84 14.62 -2.66 3.97
CA ARG A 84 14.34 -3.38 2.72
C ARG A 84 13.66 -4.72 2.94
N ASP A 85 13.53 -5.13 4.20
CA ASP A 85 13.03 -6.43 4.64
C ASP A 85 11.52 -6.41 4.85
N VAL A 86 10.91 -5.22 4.87
CA VAL A 86 9.46 -5.05 4.97
C VAL A 86 8.94 -4.53 3.63
N VAL A 87 7.93 -5.20 3.09
CA VAL A 87 7.22 -4.79 1.87
C VAL A 87 5.85 -4.27 2.26
N CYS A 88 5.62 -2.98 2.03
CA CYS A 88 4.36 -2.33 2.36
C CYS A 88 3.49 -2.20 1.10
N VAL A 89 2.27 -2.72 1.16
CA VAL A 89 1.30 -2.67 0.06
C VAL A 89 0.04 -1.96 0.52
N HIS A 90 -0.20 -0.74 0.01
CA HIS A 90 -1.48 -0.04 0.14
C HIS A 90 -2.40 -0.43 -1.01
N ILE A 91 -3.62 -0.84 -0.70
CA ILE A 91 -4.63 -1.25 -1.67
C ILE A 91 -5.91 -0.47 -1.39
N ASN A 92 -6.29 0.41 -2.33
CA ASN A 92 -7.57 1.08 -2.29
C ASN A 92 -8.66 0.11 -2.80
N CYS A 93 -9.54 -0.32 -1.90
CA CYS A 93 -10.57 -1.32 -2.21
C CYS A 93 -11.76 -0.75 -3.00
N GLN A 94 -11.92 0.57 -3.07
CA GLN A 94 -12.88 1.21 -3.97
C GLN A 94 -12.49 1.02 -5.44
N ILE A 95 -11.18 0.98 -5.73
CA ILE A 95 -10.64 0.76 -7.08
C ILE A 95 -10.42 -0.74 -7.32
N THR A 96 -9.84 -1.45 -6.34
CA THR A 96 -9.48 -2.86 -6.45
C THR A 96 -10.39 -3.70 -5.55
N TYR A 97 -11.48 -4.21 -6.11
CA TYR A 97 -12.55 -4.89 -5.35
C TYR A 97 -12.67 -6.38 -5.65
N THR A 98 -11.67 -7.01 -6.29
CA THR A 98 -11.65 -8.46 -6.56
C THR A 98 -10.47 -9.12 -5.86
N LYS A 99 -10.64 -10.38 -5.44
CA LYS A 99 -9.55 -11.18 -4.83
C LYS A 99 -8.33 -11.23 -5.74
N PHE A 100 -8.52 -11.54 -7.02
CA PHE A 100 -7.43 -11.54 -7.99
C PHE A 100 -6.77 -10.16 -8.11
N GLY A 101 -7.54 -9.07 -8.14
CA GLY A 101 -7.02 -7.72 -8.19
C GLY A 101 -6.16 -7.36 -6.97
N VAL A 102 -6.62 -7.68 -5.76
CA VAL A 102 -5.88 -7.43 -4.51
C VAL A 102 -4.53 -8.13 -4.53
N PHE A 103 -4.51 -9.43 -4.84
CA PHE A 103 -3.25 -10.18 -4.91
C PHE A 103 -2.38 -9.77 -6.11
N SER A 104 -2.97 -9.28 -7.21
CA SER A 104 -2.21 -8.71 -8.32
C SER A 104 -1.46 -7.43 -7.94
N GLN A 105 -2.03 -6.60 -7.05
CA GLN A 105 -1.32 -5.44 -6.50
C GLN A 105 -0.11 -5.85 -5.67
N ILE A 106 -0.27 -6.86 -4.81
CA ILE A 106 0.80 -7.43 -3.99
C ILE A 106 1.89 -8.03 -4.88
N TYR A 107 1.50 -8.85 -5.86
CA TYR A 107 2.38 -9.44 -6.86
C TYR A 107 3.21 -8.37 -7.58
N ARG A 108 2.55 -7.31 -8.06
CA ARG A 108 3.22 -6.21 -8.77
C ARG A 108 4.24 -5.50 -7.91
N LYS A 109 3.93 -5.22 -6.64
CA LYS A 109 4.88 -4.59 -5.71
C LYS A 109 6.11 -5.47 -5.48
N LEU A 110 5.94 -6.79 -5.37
CA LEU A 110 7.02 -7.73 -5.09
C LEU A 110 7.88 -8.12 -6.29
N LEU A 111 7.26 -8.32 -7.45
CA LEU A 111 7.93 -8.82 -8.65
C LEU A 111 8.27 -7.72 -9.67
N GLY A 112 7.71 -6.53 -9.53
CA GLY A 112 8.01 -5.38 -10.39
C GLY A 112 7.26 -5.38 -11.73
N HIS A 113 6.37 -6.34 -11.97
CA HIS A 113 5.51 -6.39 -13.15
C HIS A 113 4.12 -6.91 -12.80
N THR A 114 3.13 -6.63 -13.65
CA THR A 114 1.79 -7.16 -13.48
C THR A 114 1.73 -8.65 -13.84
N PRO A 115 0.89 -9.44 -13.14
CA PRO A 115 0.55 -10.77 -13.63
C PRO A 115 -0.28 -10.65 -14.93
N PRO A 116 -0.32 -11.71 -15.76
CA PRO A 116 -1.22 -11.75 -16.90
C PRO A 116 -2.68 -11.55 -16.46
N GLU A 117 -3.43 -10.73 -17.21
CA GLU A 117 -4.80 -10.35 -16.83
C GLU A 117 -5.78 -11.54 -16.88
N THR A 118 -5.49 -12.55 -17.70
CA THR A 118 -6.32 -13.75 -17.87
C THR A 118 -5.47 -15.01 -18.01
N GLY A 119 -6.10 -16.17 -17.80
CA GLY A 119 -5.49 -17.48 -18.06
C GLY A 119 -4.53 -17.99 -16.98
N VAL A 120 -4.22 -17.19 -15.95
CA VAL A 120 -3.39 -17.62 -14.83
C VAL A 120 -4.26 -17.97 -13.61
N PRO A 121 -4.18 -19.21 -13.08
CA PRO A 121 -4.87 -19.57 -11.85
C PRO A 121 -4.43 -18.72 -10.67
N PHE A 122 -5.37 -18.34 -9.81
CA PHE A 122 -5.09 -17.58 -8.58
C PHE A 122 -3.99 -18.23 -7.73
N SER A 123 -4.00 -19.57 -7.61
CA SER A 123 -3.00 -20.33 -6.86
C SER A 123 -1.57 -20.06 -7.32
N LYS A 124 -1.34 -19.80 -8.62
CA LYS A 124 0.00 -19.47 -9.15
C LYS A 124 0.46 -18.08 -8.76
N ILE A 125 -0.46 -17.11 -8.74
CA ILE A 125 -0.16 -15.75 -8.26
C ILE A 125 0.14 -15.78 -6.77
N TYR A 126 -0.70 -16.47 -6.01
CA TYR A 126 -0.55 -16.65 -4.57
C TYR A 126 0.78 -17.34 -4.21
N GLU A 127 1.10 -18.46 -4.86
CA GLU A 127 2.35 -19.18 -4.69
C GLU A 127 3.57 -18.33 -5.05
N ALA A 128 3.52 -17.56 -6.15
CA ALA A 128 4.61 -16.69 -6.55
C ALA A 128 4.89 -15.57 -5.54
N ILE A 129 3.86 -14.99 -4.92
CA ILE A 129 3.98 -13.97 -3.88
C ILE A 129 4.73 -14.51 -2.67
N PHE A 130 4.26 -15.62 -2.09
CA PHE A 130 4.83 -16.13 -0.84
C PHE A 130 6.19 -16.78 -1.04
N ARG A 131 6.42 -17.50 -2.14
CA ARG A 131 7.77 -17.98 -2.50
C ARG A 131 8.75 -16.82 -2.65
N ARG A 132 8.30 -15.68 -3.20
CA ARG A 132 9.14 -14.50 -3.35
C ARG A 132 9.49 -13.89 -1.99
N LEU A 133 8.52 -13.79 -1.08
CA LEU A 133 8.72 -13.28 0.28
C LEU A 133 9.71 -14.16 1.06
N ILE A 134 9.50 -15.48 1.08
CA ILE A 134 10.38 -16.43 1.78
C ILE A 134 11.81 -16.35 1.24
N ARG A 135 11.96 -16.44 -0.09
CA ARG A 135 13.28 -16.45 -0.73
C ARG A 135 14.06 -15.17 -0.45
N ASP A 136 13.38 -14.02 -0.43
CA ASP A 136 14.00 -12.73 -0.19
C ASP A 136 14.07 -12.39 1.32
N GLY A 137 13.56 -13.24 2.22
CA GLY A 137 13.54 -13.02 3.66
C GLY A 137 12.70 -11.81 4.10
N LYS A 138 11.61 -11.51 3.38
CA LYS A 138 10.83 -10.28 3.57
C LYS A 138 9.51 -10.52 4.27
N SER A 139 9.15 -9.61 5.17
CA SER A 139 7.82 -9.51 5.75
C SER A 139 6.88 -8.69 4.87
N LEU A 140 5.64 -9.17 4.72
CA LEU A 140 4.58 -8.46 3.99
C LEU A 140 3.66 -7.71 4.96
N VAL A 141 3.46 -6.42 4.72
CA VAL A 141 2.44 -5.60 5.38
C VAL A 141 1.45 -5.12 4.32
N VAL A 142 0.18 -5.51 4.47
CA VAL A 142 -0.90 -5.10 3.55
C VAL A 142 -1.87 -4.20 4.29
N ALA A 143 -2.22 -3.08 3.68
CA ALA A 143 -3.33 -2.25 4.13
C ALA A 143 -4.44 -2.21 3.08
N LEU A 144 -5.63 -2.64 3.51
CA LEU A 144 -6.86 -2.63 2.74
C LEU A 144 -7.66 -1.37 3.09
N ASP A 145 -7.51 -0.33 2.28
CA ASP A 145 -8.16 0.97 2.49
C ASP A 145 -9.59 0.93 1.95
N ASP A 146 -10.52 1.58 2.66
CA ASP A 146 -11.96 1.49 2.41
C ASP A 146 -12.47 0.04 2.21
N MET A 147 -12.06 -0.85 3.13
CA MET A 147 -12.38 -2.29 3.06
C MET A 147 -13.88 -2.62 3.00
N ASN A 148 -14.76 -1.66 3.34
CA ASN A 148 -16.20 -1.78 3.19
C ASN A 148 -16.63 -2.12 1.75
N TYR A 149 -15.84 -1.74 0.73
CA TYR A 149 -16.08 -2.13 -0.66
C TYR A 149 -15.84 -3.63 -0.95
N LEU A 150 -15.15 -4.35 -0.04
CA LEU A 150 -14.93 -5.81 -0.15
C LEU A 150 -16.01 -6.64 0.58
N PHE A 151 -16.95 -6.02 1.29
CA PHE A 151 -17.97 -6.75 2.06
C PHE A 151 -19.14 -7.28 1.23
N TYR A 152 -19.07 -7.22 -0.09
CA TYR A 152 -20.04 -7.92 -0.92
C TYR A 152 -19.83 -9.44 -0.79
N GLY A 153 -20.78 -10.11 -0.14
CA GLY A 153 -20.72 -11.55 0.12
C GLY A 153 -19.64 -11.94 1.14
N ARG A 154 -18.76 -12.88 0.78
CA ARG A 154 -17.69 -13.40 1.66
C ARG A 154 -16.29 -12.95 1.24
N LEU A 155 -16.19 -12.08 0.23
CA LEU A 155 -14.92 -11.74 -0.42
C LEU A 155 -13.88 -11.15 0.54
N GLY A 156 -14.26 -10.15 1.35
CA GLY A 156 -13.36 -9.55 2.33
C GLY A 156 -12.81 -10.58 3.32
N ASN A 157 -13.65 -11.52 3.78
CA ASN A 157 -13.23 -12.58 4.68
C ASN A 157 -12.26 -13.56 4.01
N GLU A 158 -12.50 -13.93 2.74
CA GLU A 158 -11.60 -14.79 1.99
C GLU A 158 -10.22 -14.14 1.79
N ILE A 159 -10.18 -12.85 1.43
CA ILE A 159 -8.93 -12.11 1.25
C ILE A 159 -8.16 -12.01 2.58
N LEU A 160 -8.85 -11.65 3.67
CA LEU A 160 -8.23 -11.59 4.99
C LEU A 160 -7.73 -12.96 5.44
N TYR A 161 -8.49 -14.03 5.21
CA TYR A 161 -8.10 -15.39 5.55
C TYR A 161 -6.81 -15.79 4.83
N ASP A 162 -6.76 -15.59 3.51
CA ASP A 162 -5.58 -15.91 2.70
C ASP A 162 -4.34 -15.13 3.18
N ILE A 163 -4.46 -13.84 3.50
CA ILE A 163 -3.33 -13.05 3.99
C ILE A 163 -2.91 -13.50 5.40
N LEU A 164 -3.87 -13.61 6.33
CA LEU A 164 -3.58 -13.85 7.74
C LEU A 164 -3.11 -15.28 8.03
N ARG A 165 -3.55 -16.26 7.24
CA ARG A 165 -3.21 -17.68 7.38
C ARG A 165 -2.24 -18.19 6.32
N ALA A 166 -1.60 -17.29 5.57
CA ALA A 166 -0.56 -17.68 4.61
C ALA A 166 0.52 -18.58 5.24
N HIS A 167 0.93 -18.29 6.48
CA HIS A 167 1.87 -19.10 7.25
C HIS A 167 1.46 -20.58 7.45
N GLU A 168 0.16 -20.92 7.38
CA GLU A 168 -0.30 -22.32 7.45
C GLU A 168 0.07 -23.09 6.17
N SER A 169 0.06 -22.41 5.01
CA SER A 169 0.43 -22.99 3.71
C SER A 169 1.91 -22.80 3.39
N PHE A 170 2.56 -21.83 4.03
CA PHE A 170 3.94 -21.43 3.85
C PHE A 170 4.60 -21.21 5.22
N PRO A 171 5.05 -22.28 5.91
CA PRO A 171 5.51 -22.20 7.30
C PRO A 171 6.71 -21.27 7.57
N GLU A 172 7.42 -20.88 6.52
CA GLU A 172 8.59 -19.99 6.54
C GLU A 172 8.26 -18.53 6.15
N ALA A 173 6.98 -18.23 5.87
CA ALA A 173 6.51 -16.91 5.41
C ALA A 173 5.99 -16.00 6.54
#